data_AF-A0A7Y1UIA0-F1
#
_entry.id   AF-A0A7Y1UIA0-F1
#
_cell.length_a   1.000
_cell.length_b   1.000
_cell.length_c   1.000
_cell.angle_alpha   90.00
_cell.angle_beta   90.00
_cell.angle_gamma   90.00
#
_symmetry.space_group_name_H-M   'P 1'
#
loop_
_entity.id
_entity.type
_entity.pdbx_description
1 polymer ?
#
loop_
_entity_poly.entity_id
_entity_poly.type
_entity_poly.pdbx_seq_one_letter_code
_entity_poly.pdbx_strand_id
1 'polypeptide(L)'
;MNWNIFGAAGYLGLLLGAGGLLALLAYAIVKRRALSRAAVGLAAAALACAMINSATHVNRIRIDPSDRQAEAEALREAKRRAALESRGEEVAQIRFAEDGGDEFLDRAGMDEADLKFMERIAEPAWKSEKRTRSSGGAEDGGLEGLIDGEEREEGVDVATLEEAGGREPILMSEAGIVTAHRADRWNLRLSRLLLVLAVAVLVLDYLRRANIYTQATFPLRLPSAWPNALTPMPAVVVRPDPPRRPLPDELAWLARRGDSFVYLTDDPAKADEVAAGLEPLRKGRRPLELLRVDGEDGGIDDDFVFEALWFGRGSFLVDSPHRADQMIDRFLKLMKERRTTRARVRQSVHVVWDRDTPLPEARREAFAHLAAATGFSLLDCHET
;
A
#
# COMPACT_ATOMS: atom_id res chain seq x y z
N MET A 1 -20.77 17.84 -10.75
CA MET A 1 -19.31 17.69 -10.73
C MET A 1 -18.71 19.07 -10.90
N ASN A 2 -17.92 19.54 -9.93
CA ASN A 2 -17.19 20.80 -10.02
C ASN A 2 -15.82 20.54 -10.65
N TRP A 3 -15.75 20.66 -11.97
CA TRP A 3 -14.55 20.43 -12.77
C TRP A 3 -13.38 21.36 -12.40
N ASN A 4 -13.64 22.43 -11.65
CA ASN A 4 -12.59 23.33 -11.17
C ASN A 4 -11.82 22.70 -9.99
N ILE A 5 -12.41 21.75 -9.25
CA ILE A 5 -11.79 21.10 -8.08
C ILE A 5 -11.08 19.80 -8.47
N PHE A 6 -11.69 19.00 -9.36
CA PHE A 6 -11.15 17.72 -9.81
C PHE A 6 -11.24 17.57 -11.33
N GLY A 7 -10.18 17.04 -11.93
CA GLY A 7 -10.21 16.61 -13.33
C GLY A 7 -10.96 15.29 -13.52
N ALA A 8 -11.06 14.83 -14.77
CA ALA A 8 -11.71 13.55 -15.10
C ALA A 8 -11.06 12.37 -14.36
N ALA A 9 -9.73 12.38 -14.23
CA ALA A 9 -9.00 11.38 -13.45
C ALA A 9 -9.39 11.41 -11.96
N GLY A 10 -9.59 12.60 -11.38
CA GLY A 10 -10.00 12.74 -9.98
C GLY A 10 -11.38 12.14 -9.72
N TYR A 11 -12.36 12.45 -10.58
CA TYR A 11 -13.70 11.89 -10.47
C TYR A 11 -13.75 10.39 -10.72
N LEU A 12 -13.00 9.90 -11.71
CA LEU A 12 -12.85 8.47 -11.94
C LEU A 12 -12.25 7.77 -10.70
N GLY A 13 -11.22 8.38 -10.09
CA GLY A 13 -10.62 7.90 -8.85
C GLY A 13 -11.61 7.80 -7.70
N LEU A 14 -12.47 8.82 -7.51
CA LEU A 14 -13.53 8.81 -6.51
C LEU A 14 -14.56 7.70 -6.75
N LEU A 15 -14.99 7.52 -8.01
CA LEU A 15 -15.92 6.43 -8.39
C LEU A 15 -15.31 5.04 -8.14
N LEU A 16 -14.05 4.84 -8.53
CA LEU A 16 -13.32 3.60 -8.29
C LEU A 16 -13.12 3.35 -6.78
N GLY A 17 -12.81 4.39 -6.00
CA GLY A 17 -12.69 4.30 -4.55
C GLY A 17 -14.01 3.91 -3.88
N ALA A 18 -15.12 4.53 -4.29
CA ALA A 18 -16.45 4.17 -3.82
C ALA A 18 -16.81 2.71 -4.21
N GLY A 19 -16.52 2.30 -5.44
CA GLY A 19 -16.68 0.92 -5.88
C GLY A 19 -15.84 -0.08 -5.07
N GLY A 20 -14.59 0.27 -4.75
CA GLY A 20 -13.71 -0.52 -3.89
C GLY A 20 -14.26 -0.67 -2.47
N LEU A 21 -14.77 0.42 -1.89
CA LEU A 21 -15.43 0.38 -0.57
C LEU A 21 -16.68 -0.50 -0.59
N LEU A 22 -17.54 -0.36 -1.61
CA LEU A 22 -18.71 -1.22 -1.77
C LEU A 22 -18.33 -2.70 -1.93
N ALA A 23 -17.25 -3.00 -2.65
CA ALA A 23 -16.73 -4.36 -2.77
C ALA A 23 -16.24 -4.93 -1.43
N LEU A 24 -15.62 -4.10 -0.58
CA LEU A 24 -15.24 -4.50 0.79
C LEU A 24 -16.45 -4.76 1.68
N LEU A 25 -17.46 -3.89 1.63
CA LEU A 25 -18.70 -4.07 2.39
C LEU A 25 -19.45 -5.33 1.92
N ALA A 26 -19.55 -5.55 0.62
CA ALA A 26 -20.13 -6.76 0.06
C ALA A 26 -19.32 -8.02 0.43
N TYR A 27 -17.98 -7.92 0.48
CA TYR A 27 -17.13 -8.99 0.97
C TYR A 27 -17.41 -9.32 2.44
N ALA A 28 -17.64 -8.33 3.30
CA ALA A 28 -17.94 -8.56 4.71
C ALA A 28 -19.22 -9.39 4.91
N ILE A 29 -20.19 -9.27 3.98
CA ILE A 29 -21.46 -10.00 4.01
C ILE A 29 -21.32 -11.37 3.32
N VAL A 30 -20.89 -11.40 2.07
CA VAL A 30 -20.95 -12.61 1.21
C VAL A 30 -19.66 -13.45 1.26
N LYS A 31 -18.53 -12.86 1.68
CA LYS A 31 -17.22 -13.53 1.82
C LYS A 31 -16.73 -14.23 0.53
N ARG A 32 -17.01 -13.65 -0.64
CA ARG A 32 -16.52 -14.14 -1.94
C ARG A 32 -15.13 -13.60 -2.27
N ARG A 33 -14.21 -14.48 -2.68
CA ARG A 33 -12.81 -14.11 -3.02
C ARG A 33 -12.70 -13.09 -4.15
N ALA A 34 -13.61 -13.16 -5.12
CA ALA A 34 -13.62 -12.21 -6.23
C ALA A 34 -13.79 -10.77 -5.72
N LEU A 35 -14.57 -10.57 -4.65
CA LEU A 35 -14.82 -9.25 -4.08
C LEU A 35 -13.60 -8.68 -3.37
N SER A 36 -12.86 -9.48 -2.59
CA SER A 36 -11.63 -9.00 -1.93
C SER A 36 -10.55 -8.64 -2.97
N ARG A 37 -10.41 -9.43 -4.04
CA ARG A 37 -9.49 -9.13 -5.14
C ARG A 37 -9.93 -7.90 -5.94
N ALA A 38 -11.23 -7.79 -6.25
CA ALA A 38 -11.78 -6.61 -6.92
C ALA A 38 -11.59 -5.34 -6.09
N ALA A 39 -11.80 -5.41 -4.77
CA ALA A 39 -11.57 -4.29 -3.87
C ALA A 39 -10.12 -3.79 -3.91
N VAL A 40 -9.14 -4.70 -3.89
CA VAL A 40 -7.71 -4.33 -4.02
C VAL A 40 -7.44 -3.69 -5.39
N GLY A 41 -7.94 -4.29 -6.47
CA GLY A 41 -7.77 -3.74 -7.83
C GLY A 41 -8.36 -2.34 -7.98
N LEU A 42 -9.58 -2.14 -7.49
CA LEU A 42 -10.28 -0.86 -7.50
C LEU A 42 -9.59 0.19 -6.64
N ALA A 43 -9.13 -0.18 -5.43
CA ALA A 43 -8.41 0.73 -4.55
C ALA A 43 -7.04 1.16 -5.13
N ALA A 44 -6.31 0.23 -5.77
CA ALA A 44 -5.06 0.54 -6.45
C ALA A 44 -5.27 1.47 -7.65
N ALA A 45 -6.30 1.20 -8.47
CA ALA A 45 -6.66 2.07 -9.58
C ALA A 45 -7.13 3.45 -9.10
N ALA A 46 -7.92 3.52 -8.02
CA ALA A 46 -8.34 4.78 -7.42
C ALA A 46 -7.14 5.62 -6.94
N LEU A 47 -6.15 4.98 -6.29
CA LEU A 47 -4.92 5.65 -5.87
C LEU A 47 -4.11 6.17 -7.06
N ALA A 48 -3.96 5.38 -8.12
CA ALA A 48 -3.27 5.81 -9.34
C ALA A 48 -3.99 7.02 -9.98
N CYS A 49 -5.32 6.98 -10.08
CA CYS A 49 -6.12 8.11 -10.56
C CYS A 49 -5.98 9.35 -9.67
N ALA A 50 -5.94 9.20 -8.35
CA ALA A 50 -5.73 10.30 -7.41
C ALA A 50 -4.33 10.93 -7.59
N MET A 51 -3.28 10.11 -7.76
CA MET A 51 -1.92 10.59 -8.03
C MET A 51 -1.84 11.34 -9.37
N ILE A 52 -2.45 10.79 -10.43
CA ILE A 52 -2.51 11.44 -11.74
C ILE A 52 -3.28 12.77 -11.65
N ASN A 53 -4.41 12.81 -10.93
CA ASN A 53 -5.18 14.04 -10.74
C ASN A 53 -4.36 15.11 -10.00
N SER A 54 -3.68 14.72 -8.92
CA SER A 54 -2.84 15.63 -8.14
C SER A 54 -1.75 16.24 -9.04
N ALA A 55 -1.02 15.40 -9.77
CA ALA A 55 0.07 15.83 -10.65
C ALA A 55 -0.38 16.65 -11.86
N THR A 56 -1.50 16.27 -12.50
CA THR A 56 -1.90 16.84 -13.80
C THR A 56 -2.96 17.93 -13.72
N HIS A 57 -3.71 18.04 -12.62
CA HIS A 57 -4.81 18.99 -12.47
C HIS A 57 -4.58 19.94 -11.29
N VAL A 58 -4.43 19.40 -10.07
CA VAL A 58 -4.39 20.22 -8.85
C VAL A 58 -3.13 21.06 -8.78
N ASN A 59 -1.97 20.51 -9.15
CA ASN A 59 -0.72 21.25 -9.22
C ASN A 59 -0.70 22.37 -10.29
N ARG A 60 -1.70 22.42 -11.17
CA ARG A 60 -1.83 23.50 -12.19
C ARG A 60 -2.70 24.67 -11.74
N ILE A 61 -3.39 24.55 -10.60
CA ILE A 61 -4.27 25.61 -10.14
C ILE A 61 -3.42 26.77 -9.63
N ARG A 62 -3.66 27.97 -10.13
CA ARG A 62 -2.95 29.20 -9.75
C ARG A 62 -3.95 30.24 -9.26
N ILE A 63 -3.50 31.09 -8.34
CA ILE A 63 -4.28 32.22 -7.82
C ILE A 63 -4.56 33.16 -8.99
N ASP A 64 -5.84 33.47 -9.21
CA ASP A 64 -6.22 34.51 -10.16
C ASP A 64 -5.76 35.88 -9.65
N PRO A 65 -4.83 36.56 -10.34
CA PRO A 65 -4.34 37.87 -9.90
C PRO A 65 -5.35 38.99 -10.17
N SER A 66 -6.46 38.72 -10.90
CA SER A 66 -7.44 39.73 -11.32
C SER A 66 -8.01 40.54 -10.16
N ASP A 67 -8.37 39.88 -9.05
CA ASP A 67 -8.89 40.56 -7.84
C ASP A 67 -7.84 41.49 -7.22
N ARG A 68 -6.58 41.04 -7.12
CA ARG A 68 -5.48 41.87 -6.60
C ARG A 68 -5.12 43.02 -7.53
N GLN A 69 -5.28 42.83 -8.84
CA GLN A 69 -5.05 43.88 -9.84
C GLN A 69 -6.15 44.95 -9.76
N ALA A 70 -7.42 44.55 -9.63
CA ALA A 70 -8.54 45.47 -9.47
C ALA A 70 -8.43 46.31 -8.17
N GLU A 71 -8.06 45.69 -7.05
CA GLU A 71 -7.81 46.41 -5.79
C GLU A 71 -6.64 47.40 -5.92
N ALA A 72 -5.55 46.99 -6.59
CA ALA A 72 -4.40 47.86 -6.81
C ALA A 72 -4.74 49.04 -7.74
N GLU A 73 -5.55 48.83 -8.76
CA GLU A 73 -6.04 49.90 -9.65
C GLU A 73 -6.97 50.85 -8.92
N ALA A 74 -7.92 50.35 -8.14
CA ALA A 74 -8.81 51.18 -7.32
C ALA A 74 -8.01 52.03 -6.32
N LEU A 75 -6.96 51.47 -5.71
CA LEU A 75 -6.10 52.19 -4.76
C LEU A 75 -5.23 53.25 -5.47
N ARG A 76 -4.80 52.99 -6.72
CA ARG A 76 -4.10 53.98 -7.56
C ARG A 76 -5.03 55.12 -7.95
N GLU A 77 -6.26 54.82 -8.37
CA GLU A 77 -7.26 55.83 -8.71
C GLU A 77 -7.64 56.68 -7.50
N ALA A 78 -7.81 56.07 -6.32
CA ALA A 78 -8.07 56.77 -5.08
C ALA A 78 -6.90 57.70 -4.69
N LYS A 79 -5.65 57.22 -4.79
CA LYS A 79 -4.45 58.05 -4.55
C LYS A 79 -4.34 59.19 -5.55
N ARG A 80 -4.65 58.95 -6.83
CA ARG A 80 -4.63 59.97 -7.87
C ARG A 80 -5.68 61.04 -7.61
N ARG A 81 -6.90 60.66 -7.21
CA ARG A 81 -7.95 61.61 -6.82
C ARG A 81 -7.57 62.42 -5.59
N ALA A 82 -7.06 61.77 -4.53
CA ALA A 82 -6.62 62.46 -3.33
C ALA A 82 -5.45 63.44 -3.57
N ALA A 83 -4.51 63.07 -4.46
CA ALA A 83 -3.41 63.96 -4.87
C ALA A 83 -3.90 65.16 -5.69
N LEU A 84 -4.89 64.97 -6.56
CA LEU A 84 -5.51 66.07 -7.31
C LEU A 84 -6.34 67.00 -6.40
N GLU A 85 -7.04 66.45 -5.41
CA GLU A 85 -7.85 67.23 -4.46
C GLU A 85 -6.96 68.05 -3.49
N SER A 86 -5.93 67.43 -2.91
CA SER A 86 -4.97 68.14 -2.03
C SER A 86 -4.22 69.27 -2.75
N ARG A 87 -3.84 69.08 -4.02
CA ARG A 87 -3.25 70.16 -4.83
C ARG A 87 -4.27 71.19 -5.30
N GLY A 88 -5.52 70.80 -5.55
CA GLY A 88 -6.60 71.74 -5.82
C GLY A 88 -6.77 72.75 -4.67
N GLU A 89 -6.58 72.31 -3.43
CA GLU A 89 -6.60 73.18 -2.24
C GLU A 89 -5.35 74.07 -2.11
N GLU A 90 -4.14 73.54 -2.38
CA GLU A 90 -2.90 74.35 -2.31
C GLU A 90 -2.80 75.38 -3.44
N VAL A 91 -3.16 75.02 -4.68
CA VAL A 91 -3.04 75.91 -5.85
C VAL A 91 -4.19 76.92 -5.91
N ALA A 92 -5.35 76.64 -5.30
CA ALA A 92 -6.44 77.62 -5.17
C ALA A 92 -6.06 78.84 -4.32
N GLN A 93 -4.95 78.82 -3.60
CA GLN A 93 -4.53 79.91 -2.73
C GLN A 93 -3.69 80.99 -3.43
N ILE A 94 -3.23 80.78 -4.67
CA ILE A 94 -2.52 81.79 -5.47
C ILE A 94 -3.35 82.09 -6.73
N ARG A 95 -4.35 82.96 -6.58
CA ARG A 95 -5.04 83.59 -7.71
C ARG A 95 -4.36 84.90 -8.05
N PHE A 96 -3.66 84.96 -9.18
CA PHE A 96 -3.36 86.23 -9.83
C PHE A 96 -4.58 86.69 -10.62
N ALA A 97 -4.82 88.00 -10.67
CA ALA A 97 -6.06 88.58 -11.18
C ALA A 97 -6.25 88.46 -12.72
N GLU A 98 -5.30 87.87 -13.45
CA GLU A 98 -5.28 87.81 -14.91
C GLU A 98 -5.50 86.40 -15.51
N ASP A 99 -5.52 85.33 -14.71
CA ASP A 99 -5.64 83.96 -15.26
C ASP A 99 -7.09 83.54 -15.54
N GLY A 100 -7.34 83.03 -16.76
CA GLY A 100 -8.64 82.53 -17.20
C GLY A 100 -8.95 81.12 -16.67
N GLY A 101 -10.24 80.80 -16.50
CA GLY A 101 -10.73 79.55 -15.89
C GLY A 101 -10.33 78.25 -16.60
N ASP A 102 -9.69 78.35 -17.76
CA ASP A 102 -9.39 77.25 -18.67
C ASP A 102 -7.88 76.95 -18.74
N GLU A 103 -7.02 77.80 -18.14
CA GLU A 103 -5.54 77.70 -18.13
C GLU A 103 -4.96 76.91 -16.94
N PHE A 104 -5.83 76.39 -16.06
CA PHE A 104 -5.48 75.81 -14.76
C PHE A 104 -4.62 74.53 -14.80
N LEU A 105 -4.34 73.98 -15.98
CA LEU A 105 -3.64 72.70 -16.18
C LEU A 105 -2.62 72.74 -17.32
N ASP A 106 -1.97 73.89 -17.55
CA ASP A 106 -0.86 73.90 -18.51
C ASP A 106 0.41 73.30 -17.89
N ARG A 107 0.97 72.27 -18.53
CA ARG A 107 2.19 71.58 -18.08
C ARG A 107 3.41 72.49 -17.98
N ALA A 108 3.33 73.67 -18.61
CA ALA A 108 4.38 74.68 -18.65
C ALA A 108 4.63 75.38 -17.30
N GLY A 109 3.67 75.36 -16.37
CA GLY A 109 3.81 75.98 -15.04
C GLY A 109 4.33 75.06 -13.93
N MET A 110 4.56 73.77 -14.22
CA MET A 110 5.08 72.81 -13.24
C MET A 110 6.60 72.90 -13.16
N ASP A 111 7.15 72.90 -11.95
CA ASP A 111 8.59 72.81 -11.78
C ASP A 111 9.12 71.41 -12.16
N GLU A 112 10.42 71.29 -12.38
CA GLU A 112 11.04 70.04 -12.83
C GLU A 112 10.93 68.91 -11.77
N ALA A 113 10.71 69.28 -10.50
CA ALA A 113 10.51 68.32 -9.41
C ALA A 113 9.11 67.70 -9.47
N ASP A 114 8.10 68.50 -9.82
CA ASP A 114 6.71 68.10 -9.99
C ASP A 114 6.49 67.20 -11.20
N LEU A 115 7.15 67.52 -12.32
CA LEU A 115 7.14 66.66 -13.50
C LEU A 115 7.76 65.28 -13.18
N LYS A 116 8.88 65.26 -12.45
CA LYS A 116 9.52 64.01 -11.99
C LYS A 116 8.66 63.25 -10.98
N PHE A 117 7.89 63.93 -10.14
CA PHE A 117 6.98 63.30 -9.19
C PHE A 117 5.80 62.62 -9.91
N MET A 118 5.20 63.30 -10.90
CA MET A 118 4.13 62.74 -11.72
C MET A 118 4.61 61.57 -12.59
N GLU A 119 5.83 61.63 -13.12
CA GLU A 119 6.47 60.49 -13.80
C GLU A 119 6.76 59.34 -12.83
N ARG A 120 7.19 59.62 -11.59
CA ARG A 120 7.41 58.59 -10.54
C ARG A 120 6.13 57.89 -10.13
N ILE A 121 5.00 58.58 -10.10
CA ILE A 121 3.69 57.98 -9.80
C ILE A 121 3.23 57.06 -10.96
N ALA A 122 3.67 57.33 -12.19
CA ALA A 122 3.39 56.51 -13.36
C ALA A 122 4.26 55.23 -13.44
N GLU A 123 5.37 55.15 -12.70
CA GLU A 123 6.23 53.96 -12.72
C GLU A 123 5.65 52.81 -11.86
N PRO A 124 5.57 51.57 -12.39
CA PRO A 124 5.08 50.43 -11.63
C PRO A 124 6.05 50.06 -10.50
N ALA A 125 5.51 49.73 -9.32
CA ALA A 125 6.27 49.51 -8.07
C ALA A 125 7.41 48.47 -8.16
N TRP A 126 7.34 47.50 -9.07
CA TRP A 126 8.43 46.53 -9.26
C TRP A 126 9.72 47.16 -9.86
N LYS A 127 9.60 48.31 -10.55
CA LYS A 127 10.76 49.06 -11.07
C LYS A 127 11.45 49.89 -9.99
N SER A 128 10.71 50.42 -9.02
CA SER A 128 11.30 51.16 -7.89
C SER A 128 12.01 50.23 -6.91
N GLU A 129 11.46 49.03 -6.67
CA GLU A 129 12.02 48.02 -5.78
C GLU A 129 13.34 47.41 -6.29
N LYS A 130 13.52 47.32 -7.62
CA LYS A 130 14.81 46.91 -8.22
C LYS A 130 15.91 47.98 -8.07
N ARG A 131 15.53 49.26 -8.00
CA ARG A 131 16.44 50.40 -7.88
C ARG A 131 16.96 50.59 -6.45
N THR A 132 16.15 50.27 -5.45
CA THR A 132 16.58 50.24 -4.04
C THR A 132 17.56 49.09 -3.77
N ARG A 133 17.37 47.92 -4.40
CA ARG A 133 18.35 46.80 -4.30
C ARG A 133 19.71 47.09 -4.94
N SER A 134 19.80 47.99 -5.91
CA SER A 134 21.07 48.33 -6.58
C SER A 134 21.83 49.51 -5.96
N SER A 135 21.32 50.14 -4.89
CA SER A 135 21.96 51.33 -4.26
C SER A 135 22.28 51.19 -2.78
N GLY A 136 22.01 50.05 -2.15
CA GLY A 136 22.40 49.75 -0.77
C GLY A 136 23.62 48.83 -0.70
N GLY A 137 24.82 49.38 -0.83
CA GLY A 137 26.07 48.65 -0.64
C GLY A 137 27.04 49.47 0.21
N ALA A 138 26.92 49.37 1.53
CA ALA A 138 27.98 49.64 2.51
C ALA A 138 27.53 49.14 3.90
N GLU A 139 28.23 48.11 4.37
CA GLU A 139 28.48 47.67 5.75
C GLU A 139 27.62 48.22 6.90
N ASP A 140 26.86 47.35 7.57
CA ASP A 140 26.93 47.24 9.04
C ASP A 140 26.46 45.85 9.51
N GLY A 141 27.21 45.26 10.45
CA GLY A 141 26.92 43.97 11.03
C GLY A 141 25.88 44.10 12.14
N GLY A 142 24.69 43.56 11.95
CA GLY A 142 23.65 43.62 12.97
C GLY A 142 22.55 42.59 12.77
N LEU A 143 22.53 41.59 13.66
CA LEU A 143 21.36 40.98 14.29
C LEU A 143 20.09 40.61 13.48
N GLU A 144 20.14 40.46 12.15
CA GLU A 144 19.01 39.95 11.35
C GLU A 144 19.18 38.50 10.87
N GLY A 145 20.34 37.87 11.13
CA GLY A 145 20.58 36.46 10.81
C GLY A 145 19.97 35.44 11.78
N LEU A 146 19.13 35.87 12.74
CA LEU A 146 18.62 35.01 13.82
C LEU A 146 17.09 34.95 13.93
N ILE A 147 16.36 35.62 13.03
CA ILE A 147 14.88 35.61 12.99
C ILE A 147 14.44 35.13 11.60
N ASP A 148 14.98 33.99 11.16
CA ASP A 148 14.46 33.28 9.99
C ASP A 148 14.35 31.79 10.35
N GLY A 149 13.58 31.55 11.41
CA GLY A 149 13.06 30.24 11.79
C GLY A 149 11.66 30.08 11.23
N GLU A 150 11.50 30.23 9.92
CA GLU A 150 10.28 29.83 9.24
C GLU A 150 10.44 28.36 8.80
N GLU A 151 9.43 27.56 9.14
CA GLU A 151 9.33 26.16 8.79
C GLU A 151 9.61 25.97 7.30
N ARG A 152 10.60 25.12 6.98
CA ARG A 152 10.78 24.61 5.62
C ARG A 152 9.49 23.93 5.18
N GLU A 153 8.62 24.66 4.50
CA GLU A 153 7.76 24.06 3.49
C GLU A 153 8.71 23.43 2.46
N GLU A 154 8.61 22.10 2.29
CA GLU A 154 9.30 21.39 1.22
C GLU A 154 8.95 22.08 -0.11
N GLY A 155 9.90 22.85 -0.63
CA GLY A 155 9.81 23.47 -1.94
C GLY A 155 9.52 22.38 -2.96
N VAL A 156 8.36 22.50 -3.61
CA VAL A 156 7.98 21.67 -4.75
C VAL A 156 9.11 21.74 -5.78
N ASP A 157 9.68 20.58 -6.12
CA ASP A 157 10.75 20.46 -7.11
C ASP A 157 10.35 21.19 -8.40
N VAL A 158 11.06 22.29 -8.68
CA VAL A 158 10.86 23.12 -9.89
C VAL A 158 11.09 22.29 -11.16
N ALA A 159 11.90 21.22 -11.07
CA ALA A 159 12.13 20.27 -12.14
C ALA A 159 10.86 19.51 -12.58
N THR A 160 9.90 19.29 -11.67
CA THR A 160 8.61 18.65 -12.02
C THR A 160 7.61 19.60 -12.69
N LEU A 161 7.85 20.92 -12.66
CA LEU A 161 6.97 21.92 -13.26
C LEU A 161 7.27 22.18 -14.75
N GLU A 162 8.50 21.97 -15.19
CA GLU A 162 8.92 22.25 -16.58
C GLU A 162 8.45 21.18 -17.58
N GLU A 163 8.25 19.93 -17.17
CA GLU A 163 7.69 18.87 -18.06
C GLU A 163 6.18 19.02 -18.32
N ALA A 164 5.49 19.93 -17.62
CA ALA A 164 4.07 20.22 -17.84
C ALA A 164 3.81 21.41 -18.79
N GLY A 165 4.84 21.87 -19.52
CA GLY A 165 4.90 23.11 -20.32
C GLY A 165 4.01 23.23 -21.57
N GLY A 166 2.81 22.64 -21.60
CA GLY A 166 1.91 22.75 -22.75
C GLY A 166 0.43 22.96 -22.42
N ARG A 167 0.03 23.09 -21.14
CA ARG A 167 -1.38 23.25 -20.75
C ARG A 167 -1.57 24.49 -19.89
N GLU A 168 -2.61 25.24 -20.21
CA GLU A 168 -2.95 26.51 -19.55
C GLU A 168 -3.19 26.31 -18.05
N PRO A 169 -2.73 27.26 -17.21
CA PRO A 169 -2.98 27.23 -15.77
C PRO A 169 -4.47 27.43 -15.48
N ILE A 170 -4.99 26.73 -14.46
CA ILE A 170 -6.39 26.87 -14.04
C ILE A 170 -6.44 28.01 -13.02
N LEU A 171 -7.09 29.13 -13.37
CA LEU A 171 -7.20 30.30 -12.50
C LEU A 171 -8.39 30.13 -11.54
N MET A 172 -8.15 30.34 -10.24
CA MET A 172 -9.18 30.26 -9.21
C MET A 172 -8.90 31.28 -8.09
N SER A 173 -9.94 31.64 -7.35
CA SER A 173 -9.80 32.44 -6.12
C SER A 173 -8.97 31.69 -5.07
N GLU A 174 -8.36 32.44 -4.14
CA GLU A 174 -7.50 31.89 -3.09
C GLU A 174 -8.23 30.84 -2.22
N ALA A 175 -9.48 31.13 -1.84
CA ALA A 175 -10.33 30.18 -1.11
C ALA A 175 -10.62 28.90 -1.92
N GLY A 176 -10.75 29.01 -3.25
CA GLY A 176 -10.95 27.89 -4.16
C GLY A 176 -9.73 26.96 -4.21
N ILE A 177 -8.54 27.54 -4.24
CA ILE A 177 -7.25 26.82 -4.25
C ILE A 177 -7.04 26.04 -2.97
N VAL A 178 -7.22 26.69 -1.82
CA VAL A 178 -7.12 26.05 -0.51
C VAL A 178 -8.08 24.86 -0.42
N THR A 179 -9.31 25.04 -0.90
CA THR A 179 -10.33 23.98 -0.92
C THR A 179 -9.92 22.83 -1.85
N ALA A 180 -9.40 23.11 -3.05
CA ALA A 180 -8.97 22.10 -4.00
C ALA A 180 -7.77 21.27 -3.47
N HIS A 181 -6.73 21.93 -2.94
CA HIS A 181 -5.61 21.22 -2.33
C HIS A 181 -6.01 20.44 -1.07
N ARG A 182 -6.97 20.93 -0.29
CA ARG A 182 -7.50 20.18 0.85
C ARG A 182 -8.26 18.93 0.39
N ALA A 183 -9.12 19.06 -0.62
CA ALA A 183 -9.87 17.94 -1.18
C ALA A 183 -8.95 16.88 -1.80
N ASP A 184 -7.92 17.29 -2.54
CA ASP A 184 -6.93 16.38 -3.13
C ASP A 184 -6.12 15.63 -2.06
N ARG A 185 -5.65 16.34 -1.02
CA ARG A 185 -4.99 15.71 0.13
C ARG A 185 -5.87 14.66 0.80
N TRP A 186 -7.16 14.96 0.98
CA TRP A 186 -8.12 13.98 1.51
C TRP A 186 -8.33 12.80 0.59
N ASN A 187 -8.46 13.03 -0.71
CA ASN A 187 -8.62 11.97 -1.70
C ASN A 187 -7.43 11.00 -1.67
N LEU A 188 -6.20 11.52 -1.74
CA LEU A 188 -4.98 10.71 -1.66
C LEU A 188 -4.89 9.92 -0.34
N ARG A 189 -5.15 10.56 0.80
CA ARG A 189 -5.15 9.89 2.12
C ARG A 189 -6.19 8.77 2.17
N LEU A 190 -7.40 9.04 1.70
CA LEU A 190 -8.49 8.07 1.70
C LEU A 190 -8.22 6.91 0.76
N SER A 191 -7.70 7.15 -0.45
CA SER A 191 -7.31 6.09 -1.38
C SER A 191 -6.20 5.20 -0.82
N ARG A 192 -5.19 5.78 -0.15
CA ARG A 192 -4.13 5.02 0.54
C ARG A 192 -4.70 4.15 1.65
N LEU A 193 -5.53 4.73 2.52
CA LEU A 193 -6.17 4.00 3.62
C LEU A 193 -7.06 2.86 3.11
N LEU A 194 -7.84 3.13 2.05
CA LEU A 194 -8.67 2.12 1.41
C LEU A 194 -7.85 0.96 0.84
N LEU A 195 -6.71 1.25 0.19
CA LEU A 195 -5.82 0.23 -0.34
C LEU A 195 -5.22 -0.63 0.79
N VAL A 196 -4.75 -0.01 1.87
CA VAL A 196 -4.25 -0.72 3.06
C VAL A 196 -5.32 -1.63 3.64
N LEU A 197 -6.55 -1.13 3.81
CA LEU A 197 -7.67 -1.92 4.30
C LEU A 197 -8.00 -3.09 3.36
N ALA A 198 -8.03 -2.85 2.05
CA ALA A 198 -8.31 -3.89 1.06
C ALA A 198 -7.24 -4.99 1.06
N VAL A 199 -5.96 -4.63 1.15
CA VAL A 199 -4.85 -5.58 1.27
C VAL A 199 -4.95 -6.36 2.59
N ALA A 200 -5.24 -5.69 3.71
CA ALA A 200 -5.42 -6.36 4.99
C ALA A 200 -6.57 -7.39 4.96
N VAL A 201 -7.70 -7.04 4.36
CA VAL A 201 -8.83 -7.96 4.15
C VAL A 201 -8.46 -9.13 3.24
N LEU A 202 -7.68 -8.90 2.18
CA LEU A 202 -7.19 -9.96 1.30
C LEU A 202 -6.26 -10.93 2.05
N VAL A 203 -5.36 -10.41 2.88
CA VAL A 203 -4.46 -11.22 3.71
C VAL A 203 -5.26 -12.04 4.73
N LEU A 204 -6.23 -11.43 5.42
CA LEU A 204 -7.10 -12.12 6.36
C LEU A 204 -7.96 -13.21 5.68
N ASP A 205 -8.51 -12.93 4.49
CA ASP A 205 -9.23 -13.93 3.69
C ASP A 205 -8.34 -15.10 3.32
N TYR A 206 -7.09 -14.83 2.94
CA TYR A 206 -6.11 -15.86 2.66
C TYR A 206 -5.82 -16.71 3.90
N LEU A 207 -5.51 -16.09 5.05
CA LEU A 207 -5.19 -16.81 6.29
C LEU A 207 -6.35 -17.69 6.77
N ARG A 208 -7.59 -17.18 6.71
CA ARG A 208 -8.81 -17.94 7.05
C ARG A 208 -9.02 -19.19 6.19
N ARG A 209 -8.41 -19.25 5.02
CA ARG A 209 -8.59 -20.34 4.06
C ARG A 209 -7.35 -21.20 3.91
N ALA A 210 -6.22 -20.80 4.49
CA ALA A 210 -4.93 -21.44 4.31
C ALA A 210 -4.91 -22.90 4.81
N ASN A 211 -5.74 -23.22 5.80
CA ASN A 211 -5.82 -24.54 6.42
C ASN A 211 -7.05 -25.36 5.99
N ILE A 212 -7.91 -24.81 5.12
CA ILE A 212 -9.04 -25.53 4.56
C ILE A 212 -8.59 -26.13 3.23
N TYR A 213 -8.47 -27.46 3.15
CA TYR A 213 -7.92 -28.18 1.99
C TYR A 213 -8.53 -27.73 0.65
N THR A 214 -9.86 -27.75 0.55
CA THR A 214 -10.61 -27.36 -0.67
C THR A 214 -10.42 -25.90 -1.05
N GLN A 215 -9.95 -25.06 -0.13
CA GLN A 215 -9.87 -23.61 -0.29
C GLN A 215 -8.44 -23.05 -0.35
N ALA A 216 -7.43 -23.72 0.22
CA ALA A 216 -6.05 -23.26 0.25
C ALA A 216 -5.49 -23.05 -1.17
N THR A 217 -4.99 -21.87 -1.53
CA THR A 217 -4.59 -21.57 -2.93
C THR A 217 -3.09 -21.60 -3.10
N PHE A 218 -2.42 -20.60 -2.55
CA PHE A 218 -0.99 -20.39 -2.71
C PHE A 218 -0.23 -20.84 -1.45
N PRO A 219 0.91 -21.55 -1.55
CA PRO A 219 1.70 -21.93 -0.38
C PRO A 219 2.62 -20.77 0.01
N LEU A 220 2.23 -19.99 1.02
CA LEU A 220 3.12 -18.99 1.62
C LEU A 220 3.90 -19.63 2.79
N ARG A 221 5.20 -19.34 2.85
CA ARG A 221 6.05 -19.71 3.99
C ARG A 221 5.76 -18.80 5.18
N LEU A 222 4.66 -19.06 5.86
CA LEU A 222 4.28 -18.38 7.09
C LEU A 222 4.53 -19.31 8.27
N PRO A 223 4.82 -18.78 9.48
CA PRO A 223 4.77 -19.60 10.69
C PRO A 223 3.38 -20.20 10.84
N SER A 224 3.26 -21.53 11.03
CA SER A 224 1.95 -22.21 11.14
C SER A 224 1.04 -21.63 12.22
N ALA A 225 1.61 -21.01 13.26
CA ALA A 225 0.87 -20.27 14.28
C ALA A 225 -0.06 -19.18 13.73
N TRP A 226 0.30 -18.52 12.62
CA TRP A 226 -0.50 -17.44 12.03
C TRP A 226 -1.81 -17.94 11.41
N PRO A 227 -1.80 -18.88 10.44
CA PRO A 227 -3.05 -19.43 9.93
C PRO A 227 -3.78 -20.24 11.01
N ASN A 228 -3.08 -20.98 11.87
CA ASN A 228 -3.71 -21.77 12.94
C ASN A 228 -4.45 -20.92 13.99
N ALA A 229 -4.04 -19.67 14.21
CA ALA A 229 -4.74 -18.75 15.12
C ALA A 229 -6.13 -18.33 14.60
N LEU A 230 -6.29 -18.24 13.27
CA LEU A 230 -7.55 -17.84 12.64
C LEU A 230 -8.40 -19.05 12.23
N THR A 231 -7.77 -20.11 11.76
CA THR A 231 -8.42 -21.33 11.29
C THR A 231 -7.53 -22.50 11.63
N PRO A 232 -7.74 -23.17 12.77
CA PRO A 232 -6.91 -24.29 13.20
C PRO A 232 -6.83 -25.37 12.13
N MET A 233 -5.64 -25.95 11.95
CA MET A 233 -5.49 -27.13 11.09
C MET A 233 -6.31 -28.29 11.66
N PRO A 234 -7.20 -28.91 10.88
CA PRO A 234 -7.85 -30.15 11.28
C PRO A 234 -6.80 -31.24 11.56
N ALA A 235 -7.01 -32.00 12.65
CA ALA A 235 -6.10 -33.05 13.07
C ALA A 235 -6.10 -34.26 12.10
N VAL A 236 -7.23 -34.48 11.43
CA VAL A 236 -7.40 -35.48 10.38
C VAL A 236 -8.09 -34.80 9.19
N VAL A 237 -7.51 -34.97 8.02
CA VAL A 237 -8.01 -34.46 6.74
C VAL A 237 -8.21 -35.63 5.82
N VAL A 238 -9.45 -35.89 5.44
CA VAL A 238 -9.75 -36.85 4.38
C VAL A 238 -9.63 -36.13 3.05
N ARG A 239 -8.83 -36.71 2.16
CA ARG A 239 -8.67 -36.18 0.80
C ARG A 239 -9.98 -36.44 0.03
N PRO A 240 -10.64 -35.39 -0.51
CA PRO A 240 -11.87 -35.57 -1.25
C PRO A 240 -11.62 -36.27 -2.60
N ASP A 241 -12.62 -37.00 -3.08
CA ASP A 241 -12.66 -37.56 -4.44
C ASP A 241 -13.74 -36.84 -5.29
N PRO A 242 -13.40 -36.15 -6.40
CA PRO A 242 -12.06 -35.99 -6.96
C PRO A 242 -11.16 -35.05 -6.14
N PRO A 243 -9.84 -35.34 -6.06
CA PRO A 243 -8.92 -34.51 -5.31
C PRO A 243 -8.67 -33.18 -6.02
N ARG A 244 -8.46 -32.13 -5.23
CA ARG A 244 -8.14 -30.80 -5.76
C ARG A 244 -6.82 -30.75 -6.54
N ARG A 245 -5.84 -31.55 -6.12
CA ARG A 245 -4.50 -31.66 -6.71
C ARG A 245 -4.09 -33.12 -6.73
N PRO A 246 -3.24 -33.55 -7.69
CA PRO A 246 -2.59 -34.85 -7.60
C PRO A 246 -1.67 -34.89 -6.38
N LEU A 247 -1.34 -36.09 -5.90
CA LEU A 247 -0.64 -36.26 -4.63
C LEU A 247 0.78 -35.67 -4.64
N PRO A 248 1.59 -35.85 -5.70
CA PRO A 248 2.91 -35.21 -5.77
C PRO A 248 2.84 -33.68 -5.67
N ASP A 249 1.85 -33.05 -6.33
CA ASP A 249 1.63 -31.61 -6.25
C ASP A 249 1.21 -31.14 -4.86
N GLU A 250 0.42 -31.95 -4.14
CA GLU A 250 0.00 -31.66 -2.77
C GLU A 250 1.19 -31.72 -1.81
N LEU A 251 2.04 -32.74 -1.91
CA LEU A 251 3.28 -32.86 -1.14
C LEU A 251 4.24 -31.70 -1.45
N ALA A 252 4.38 -31.34 -2.74
CA ALA A 252 5.15 -30.17 -3.15
C ALA A 252 4.56 -28.87 -2.58
N TRP A 253 3.23 -28.78 -2.47
CA TRP A 253 2.55 -27.62 -1.88
C TRP A 253 2.84 -27.50 -0.37
N LEU A 254 2.77 -28.61 0.39
CA LEU A 254 3.12 -28.64 1.82
C LEU A 254 4.56 -28.21 2.05
N ALA A 255 5.49 -28.78 1.29
CA ALA A 255 6.90 -28.40 1.32
C ALA A 255 7.13 -26.92 0.98
N ARG A 256 6.40 -26.37 0.01
CA ARG A 256 6.48 -24.93 -0.33
C ARG A 256 5.94 -24.05 0.78
N ARG A 257 4.91 -24.50 1.51
CA ARG A 257 4.40 -23.83 2.71
C ARG A 257 5.42 -23.84 3.85
N GLY A 258 6.43 -24.72 3.77
CA GLY A 258 7.46 -24.89 4.80
C GLY A 258 7.07 -25.88 5.88
N ASP A 259 6.05 -26.71 5.59
CA ASP A 259 5.68 -27.82 6.43
C ASP A 259 6.50 -29.06 6.07
N SER A 260 6.78 -29.86 7.09
CA SER A 260 7.40 -31.18 6.93
C SER A 260 6.32 -32.24 6.78
N PHE A 261 6.62 -33.31 6.07
CA PHE A 261 5.71 -34.44 5.95
C PHE A 261 6.44 -35.77 5.93
N VAL A 262 5.73 -36.82 6.33
CA VAL A 262 6.10 -38.21 6.03
C VAL A 262 5.03 -38.80 5.11
N TYR A 263 5.49 -39.37 4.00
CA TYR A 263 4.65 -40.05 3.02
C TYR A 263 4.75 -41.56 3.25
N LEU A 264 3.62 -42.19 3.57
CA LEU A 264 3.50 -43.61 3.85
C LEU A 264 2.70 -44.26 2.73
N THR A 265 3.33 -45.15 1.96
CA THR A 265 2.69 -45.86 0.85
C THR A 265 3.07 -47.34 0.84
N ASP A 266 2.20 -48.16 0.26
CA ASP A 266 2.47 -49.58 -0.02
C ASP A 266 2.93 -49.80 -1.47
N ASP A 267 2.90 -48.75 -2.31
CA ASP A 267 3.20 -48.83 -3.74
C ASP A 267 4.56 -48.16 -4.07
N PRO A 268 5.59 -48.95 -4.45
CA PRO A 268 6.90 -48.40 -4.78
C PRO A 268 6.87 -47.52 -6.04
N ALA A 269 5.93 -47.76 -6.97
CA ALA A 269 5.81 -46.93 -8.17
C ALA A 269 5.30 -45.52 -7.83
N LYS A 270 4.32 -45.41 -6.92
CA LYS A 270 3.86 -44.11 -6.39
C LYS A 270 4.97 -43.42 -5.61
N ALA A 271 5.75 -44.18 -4.84
CA ALA A 271 6.90 -43.64 -4.12
C ALA A 271 7.92 -43.00 -5.06
N ASP A 272 8.27 -43.69 -6.14
CA ASP A 272 9.20 -43.18 -7.15
C ASP A 272 8.60 -41.98 -7.92
N GLU A 273 7.30 -41.98 -8.22
CA GLU A 273 6.59 -40.85 -8.84
C GLU A 273 6.65 -39.60 -7.94
N VAL A 274 6.39 -39.75 -6.65
CA VAL A 274 6.47 -38.66 -5.67
C VAL A 274 7.89 -38.14 -5.55
N ALA A 275 8.88 -39.03 -5.47
CA ALA A 275 10.29 -38.66 -5.39
C ALA A 275 10.74 -37.86 -6.63
N ALA A 276 10.31 -38.28 -7.83
CA ALA A 276 10.57 -37.59 -9.08
C ALA A 276 9.78 -36.27 -9.21
N GLY A 277 8.54 -36.21 -8.72
CA GLY A 277 7.64 -35.06 -8.85
C GLY A 277 7.99 -33.86 -7.96
N LEU A 278 8.85 -34.05 -6.95
CA LEU A 278 9.30 -32.99 -6.03
C LEU A 278 10.46 -32.13 -6.59
N GLU A 279 10.54 -32.01 -7.92
CA GLU A 279 11.52 -31.15 -8.56
C GLU A 279 11.34 -29.65 -8.19
N PRO A 280 12.46 -28.91 -8.04
CA PRO A 280 12.41 -27.51 -7.67
C PRO A 280 11.77 -26.66 -8.77
N LEU A 281 10.67 -26.00 -8.42
CA LEU A 281 10.09 -24.94 -9.24
C LEU A 281 11.01 -23.70 -9.17
N ARG A 282 11.74 -23.45 -10.28
CA ARG A 282 12.69 -22.34 -10.58
C ARG A 282 14.15 -22.48 -10.13
N LYS A 283 15.03 -22.09 -11.07
CA LYS A 283 16.50 -21.93 -10.97
C LYS A 283 16.93 -21.34 -9.61
N GLY A 284 17.65 -22.14 -8.82
CA GLY A 284 18.48 -21.66 -7.71
C GLY A 284 18.05 -22.03 -6.29
N ARG A 285 16.93 -22.74 -6.09
CA ARG A 285 16.60 -23.34 -4.78
C ARG A 285 16.91 -24.82 -4.82
N ARG A 286 17.60 -25.32 -3.80
CA ARG A 286 17.95 -26.75 -3.66
C ARG A 286 16.66 -27.59 -3.77
N PRO A 287 16.73 -28.77 -4.41
CA PRO A 287 15.60 -29.69 -4.44
C PRO A 287 15.13 -29.96 -3.01
N LEU A 288 13.83 -30.19 -2.83
CA LEU A 288 13.34 -30.70 -1.56
C LEU A 288 13.94 -32.10 -1.41
N GLU A 289 14.86 -32.26 -0.47
CA GLU A 289 15.48 -33.56 -0.23
C GLU A 289 14.47 -34.45 0.49
N LEU A 290 13.79 -35.30 -0.29
CA LEU A 290 12.95 -36.36 0.24
C LEU A 290 13.85 -37.55 0.57
N LEU A 291 13.95 -37.89 1.85
CA LEU A 291 14.75 -39.02 2.29
C LEU A 291 13.87 -40.29 2.26
N ARG A 292 14.24 -41.25 1.39
CA ARG A 292 13.65 -42.59 1.42
C ARG A 292 14.19 -43.33 2.63
N VAL A 293 13.28 -43.91 3.39
CA VAL A 293 13.55 -44.57 4.65
C VAL A 293 13.37 -46.07 4.42
N ASP A 294 14.45 -46.72 3.99
CA ASP A 294 14.43 -48.13 3.63
C ASP A 294 14.17 -49.02 4.86
N GLY A 295 13.42 -50.11 4.68
CA GLY A 295 13.03 -51.00 5.77
C GLY A 295 14.17 -51.85 6.34
N GLU A 296 15.28 -51.99 5.62
CA GLU A 296 16.32 -53.00 5.92
C GLU A 296 17.66 -52.40 6.37
N ASP A 297 17.98 -51.15 5.99
CA ASP A 297 19.21 -50.47 6.39
C ASP A 297 18.97 -49.59 7.62
N GLY A 298 19.38 -50.09 8.79
CA GLY A 298 19.18 -49.46 10.12
C GLY A 298 19.88 -48.11 10.36
N GLY A 299 20.14 -47.31 9.33
CA GLY A 299 20.77 -46.00 9.44
C GLY A 299 19.82 -44.88 9.90
N ILE A 300 18.52 -45.01 9.64
CA ILE A 300 17.49 -44.02 9.99
C ILE A 300 16.43 -44.71 10.84
N ASP A 301 16.32 -44.35 12.12
CA ASP A 301 15.28 -44.85 13.02
C ASP A 301 14.04 -43.93 13.06
N ASP A 302 12.92 -44.43 13.58
CA ASP A 302 11.66 -43.67 13.61
C ASP A 302 11.71 -42.48 14.59
N ASP A 303 12.60 -42.52 15.58
CA ASP A 303 12.86 -41.43 16.52
C ASP A 303 13.54 -40.25 15.81
N PHE A 304 14.54 -40.53 15.00
CA PHE A 304 15.22 -39.56 14.16
C PHE A 304 14.25 -38.93 13.18
N VAL A 305 13.42 -39.73 12.50
CA VAL A 305 12.38 -39.23 11.59
C VAL A 305 11.45 -38.29 12.34
N PHE A 306 10.95 -38.69 13.51
CA PHE A 306 10.06 -37.84 14.31
C PHE A 306 10.72 -36.51 14.70
N GLU A 307 11.95 -36.54 15.23
CA GLU A 307 12.66 -35.32 15.64
C GLU A 307 13.01 -34.42 14.45
N ALA A 308 13.42 -35.01 13.32
CA ALA A 308 13.68 -34.25 12.10
C ALA A 308 12.43 -33.55 11.58
N LEU A 309 11.28 -34.24 11.58
CA LEU A 309 9.98 -33.65 11.27
C LEU A 309 9.59 -32.56 12.27
N TRP A 310 9.78 -32.81 13.57
CA TRP A 310 9.45 -31.89 14.66
C TRP A 310 10.15 -30.53 14.52
N PHE A 311 11.41 -30.55 14.09
CA PHE A 311 12.21 -29.35 13.84
C PHE A 311 12.11 -28.80 12.40
N GLY A 312 11.29 -29.41 11.53
CA GLY A 312 11.11 -28.98 10.15
C GLY A 312 12.36 -29.15 9.28
N ARG A 313 13.16 -30.19 9.52
CA ARG A 313 14.49 -30.41 8.91
C ARG A 313 14.49 -31.32 7.68
N GLY A 314 13.34 -31.88 7.31
CA GLY A 314 13.22 -32.74 6.15
C GLY A 314 11.80 -33.26 5.96
N SER A 315 11.61 -33.99 4.86
CA SER A 315 10.44 -34.82 4.61
C SER A 315 10.92 -36.23 4.28
N PHE A 316 10.11 -37.23 4.62
CA PHE A 316 10.49 -38.64 4.53
C PHE A 316 9.50 -39.43 3.71
N LEU A 317 9.98 -40.49 3.09
CA LEU A 317 9.18 -41.46 2.34
C LEU A 317 9.40 -42.84 2.93
N VAL A 318 8.30 -43.54 3.22
CA VAL A 318 8.29 -44.93 3.70
C VAL A 318 7.39 -45.73 2.77
N ASP A 319 7.97 -46.70 2.11
CA ASP A 319 7.34 -47.62 1.16
C ASP A 319 7.13 -49.04 1.74
N SER A 320 7.45 -49.23 3.02
CA SER A 320 7.31 -50.50 3.72
C SER A 320 6.02 -50.52 4.58
N PRO A 321 5.07 -51.42 4.30
CA PRO A 321 3.80 -51.53 5.04
C PRO A 321 4.03 -51.75 6.54
N HIS A 322 4.96 -52.66 6.88
CA HIS A 322 5.27 -53.00 8.26
C HIS A 322 5.87 -51.81 9.02
N ARG A 323 6.78 -51.09 8.38
CA ARG A 323 7.43 -49.93 8.96
C ARG A 323 6.45 -48.77 9.12
N ALA A 324 5.55 -48.55 8.17
CA ALA A 324 4.51 -47.53 8.28
C ALA A 324 3.64 -47.73 9.54
N ASP A 325 3.22 -48.98 9.82
CA ASP A 325 2.46 -49.32 11.03
C ASP A 325 3.27 -49.08 12.31
N GLN A 326 4.53 -49.53 12.35
CA GLN A 326 5.43 -49.30 13.48
C GLN A 326 5.65 -47.79 13.74
N MET A 327 5.84 -47.02 12.67
CA MET A 327 6.11 -45.59 12.75
C MET A 327 4.90 -44.83 13.32
N ILE A 328 3.67 -45.18 12.93
CA ILE A 328 2.47 -44.57 13.52
C ILE A 328 2.40 -44.84 15.02
N ASP A 329 2.58 -46.09 15.45
CA ASP A 329 2.55 -46.44 16.88
C ASP A 329 3.64 -45.69 17.65
N ARG A 330 4.84 -45.55 17.06
CA ARG A 330 5.93 -44.79 17.65
C ARG A 330 5.63 -43.30 17.73
N PHE A 331 5.08 -42.70 16.67
CA PHE A 331 4.70 -41.29 16.63
C PHE A 331 3.64 -40.98 17.69
N LEU A 332 2.62 -41.83 17.84
CA LEU A 332 1.60 -41.67 18.88
C LEU A 332 2.21 -41.64 20.29
N LYS A 333 3.19 -42.51 20.56
CA LYS A 333 3.93 -42.51 21.83
C LYS A 333 4.70 -41.20 22.04
N LEU A 334 5.48 -40.76 21.05
CA LEU A 334 6.27 -39.53 21.14
C LEU A 334 5.37 -38.29 21.25
N MET A 335 4.29 -38.22 20.48
CA MET A 335 3.31 -37.13 20.58
C MET A 335 2.65 -37.07 21.96
N LYS A 336 2.38 -38.22 22.59
CA LYS A 336 1.87 -38.29 23.97
C LYS A 336 2.88 -37.72 24.96
N GLU A 337 4.17 -38.03 24.80
CA GLU A 337 5.26 -37.45 25.62
C GLU A 337 5.43 -35.94 25.40
N ARG A 338 5.33 -35.46 24.15
CA ARG A 338 5.39 -34.02 23.84
C ARG A 338 4.18 -33.25 24.38
N ARG A 339 3.01 -33.89 24.41
CA ARG A 339 1.80 -33.30 24.98
C ARG A 339 1.94 -33.03 26.49
N THR A 340 2.58 -33.91 27.26
CA THR A 340 2.74 -33.69 28.72
C THR A 340 3.60 -32.47 29.02
N THR A 341 4.61 -32.20 28.18
CA THR A 341 5.48 -31.02 28.25
C THR A 341 4.88 -29.78 27.57
N ARG A 342 3.67 -29.90 26.99
CA ARG A 342 2.99 -28.86 26.19
C ARG A 342 3.84 -28.35 25.01
N ALA A 343 4.77 -29.17 24.53
CA ALA A 343 5.59 -28.84 23.39
C ALA A 343 4.76 -28.91 22.09
N ARG A 344 5.03 -27.99 21.17
CA ARG A 344 4.39 -27.92 19.85
C ARG A 344 5.41 -27.72 18.76
N VAL A 345 5.14 -28.29 17.59
CA VAL A 345 5.94 -28.02 16.39
C VAL A 345 5.79 -26.57 15.95
N ARG A 346 6.87 -25.98 15.44
CA ARG A 346 6.89 -24.59 14.94
C ARG A 346 6.19 -24.46 13.58
N GLN A 347 6.33 -25.49 12.74
CA GLN A 347 5.63 -25.64 11.47
C GLN A 347 4.81 -26.93 11.53
N SER A 348 3.67 -26.96 10.83
CA SER A 348 2.81 -28.14 10.90
C SER A 348 3.49 -29.34 10.27
N VAL A 349 3.29 -30.51 10.88
CA VAL A 349 3.83 -31.79 10.37
C VAL A 349 2.68 -32.63 9.85
N HIS A 350 2.81 -33.14 8.62
CA HIS A 350 1.78 -33.96 7.98
C HIS A 350 2.21 -35.41 7.90
N VAL A 351 1.36 -36.30 8.39
CA VAL A 351 1.47 -37.74 8.15
C VAL A 351 0.52 -38.04 7.00
N VAL A 352 1.05 -38.45 5.86
CA VAL A 352 0.26 -38.72 4.65
C VAL A 352 0.13 -40.23 4.51
N TRP A 353 -1.10 -40.72 4.70
CA TRP A 353 -1.45 -42.13 4.60
C TRP A 353 -2.04 -42.41 3.22
N ASP A 354 -1.25 -43.04 2.34
CA ASP A 354 -1.61 -43.44 0.98
C ASP A 354 -1.37 -44.93 0.79
N ARG A 355 -2.05 -45.70 1.64
CA ARG A 355 -2.02 -47.15 1.70
C ARG A 355 -3.40 -47.69 1.39
N ASP A 356 -3.45 -48.84 0.71
CA ASP A 356 -4.72 -49.50 0.37
C ASP A 356 -5.44 -49.99 1.63
N THR A 357 -4.69 -50.28 2.69
CA THR A 357 -5.26 -50.63 4.00
C THR A 357 -5.56 -49.36 4.80
N PRO A 358 -6.82 -49.12 5.20
CA PRO A 358 -7.17 -47.95 5.98
C PRO A 358 -6.53 -48.01 7.38
N LEU A 359 -6.22 -46.85 7.94
CA LEU A 359 -5.70 -46.78 9.29
C LEU A 359 -6.78 -47.26 10.28
N PRO A 360 -6.49 -48.22 11.19
CA PRO A 360 -7.46 -48.67 12.18
C PRO A 360 -8.06 -47.50 12.97
N GLU A 361 -9.38 -47.49 13.14
CA GLU A 361 -10.11 -46.34 13.72
C GLU A 361 -9.57 -45.94 15.11
N ALA A 362 -9.20 -46.92 15.93
CA ALA A 362 -8.59 -46.66 17.24
C ALA A 362 -7.28 -45.86 17.15
N ARG A 363 -6.43 -46.14 16.15
CA ARG A 363 -5.19 -45.37 15.91
C ARG A 363 -5.51 -43.99 15.35
N ARG A 364 -6.50 -43.90 14.45
CA ARG A 364 -6.97 -42.64 13.86
C ARG A 364 -7.50 -41.67 14.91
N GLU A 365 -8.36 -42.14 15.81
CA GLU A 365 -8.90 -41.35 16.93
C GLU A 365 -7.79 -40.91 17.90
N ALA A 366 -6.87 -41.83 18.26
CA ALA A 366 -5.72 -41.52 19.10
C ALA A 366 -4.83 -40.44 18.46
N PHE A 367 -4.60 -40.54 17.15
CA PHE A 367 -3.86 -39.54 16.39
C PHE A 367 -4.57 -38.19 16.43
N ALA A 368 -5.87 -38.15 16.11
CA ALA A 368 -6.66 -36.92 16.10
C ALA A 368 -6.56 -36.16 17.44
N HIS A 369 -6.66 -36.87 18.55
CA HIS A 369 -6.59 -36.31 19.89
C HIS A 369 -5.20 -35.75 20.27
N LEU A 370 -4.12 -36.35 19.77
CA LEU A 370 -2.75 -35.91 20.05
C LEU A 370 -2.25 -34.84 19.06
N ALA A 371 -2.70 -34.91 17.81
CA ALA A 371 -2.30 -34.05 16.71
C ALA A 371 -2.67 -32.58 16.96
N ALA A 372 -3.90 -32.31 17.42
CA ALA A 372 -4.35 -30.96 17.77
C ALA A 372 -3.50 -30.32 18.88
N ALA A 373 -2.93 -31.13 19.79
CA ALA A 373 -2.12 -30.63 20.90
C ALA A 373 -0.66 -30.36 20.51
N THR A 374 -0.14 -31.09 19.54
CA THR A 374 1.29 -31.11 19.16
C THR A 374 1.58 -30.37 17.86
N GLY A 375 0.57 -30.14 17.00
CA GLY A 375 0.69 -29.45 15.71
C GLY A 375 0.88 -30.38 14.50
N PHE A 376 0.60 -31.67 14.68
CA PHE A 376 0.55 -32.66 13.60
C PHE A 376 -0.81 -32.66 12.92
N SER A 377 -0.88 -33.24 11.71
CA SER A 377 -2.12 -33.58 11.02
C SER A 377 -1.95 -34.86 10.19
N LEU A 378 -3.01 -35.66 10.13
CA LEU A 378 -3.10 -36.85 9.29
C LEU A 378 -3.84 -36.49 8.01
N LEU A 379 -3.23 -36.74 6.84
CA LEU A 379 -3.88 -36.65 5.54
C LEU A 379 -4.16 -38.08 5.07
N ASP A 380 -5.43 -38.44 5.04
CA ASP A 380 -5.91 -39.76 4.62
C ASP A 380 -6.28 -39.71 3.12
N CYS A 381 -5.61 -40.50 2.29
CA CYS A 381 -5.80 -40.47 0.84
C CYS A 381 -6.96 -41.33 0.36
N HIS A 382 -7.44 -42.26 1.19
CA HIS A 382 -8.55 -43.15 0.87
C HIS A 382 -9.70 -42.91 1.84
N GLU A 383 -10.91 -42.69 1.32
CA GLU A 383 -12.10 -42.57 2.15
C GLU A 383 -12.46 -43.98 2.67
N THR A 384 -12.49 -44.14 4.00
CA THR A 384 -12.86 -45.38 4.70
C THR A 384 -14.30 -45.79 4.48
#